data_AF-A0A955KPR6-F1
#
_entry.id   AF-A0A955KPR6-F1
#
_cell.length_a   1.000
_cell.length_b   1.000
_cell.length_c   1.000
_cell.angle_alpha   90.00
_cell.angle_beta   90.00
_cell.angle_gamma   90.00
#
_symmetry.space_group_name_H-M   'P 1'
#
loop_
_entity.id
_entity.type
_entity.pdbx_description
1 polymer ?
#
loop_
_entity_poly.entity_id
_entity_poly.type
_entity_poly.pdbx_seq_one_letter_code
_entity_poly.pdbx_strand_id
1 'polypeptide(L)' 'RKRFMALLKEKGVDTRTYFYPMHEQPVLAKYVESGTSYPISKHLSEVGLYLPSGLAITNKQIDYVIKAVKEVFS' A
#
# COMPACT_ATOMS: atom_id res chain seq x y z
N ARG A 1 2.11 -3.53 8.20
CA ARG A 1 1.19 -2.69 7.39
C ARG A 1 -0.10 -2.27 8.11
N LYS A 2 -1.03 -3.16 8.49
CA LYS A 2 -2.37 -2.78 9.00
C LYS A 2 -2.35 -1.75 10.15
N ARG A 3 -1.52 -1.98 11.17
CA ARG A 3 -1.34 -1.04 12.29
C ARG A 3 -0.88 0.35 11.84
N PHE A 4 0.11 0.40 10.95
CA PHE A 4 0.63 1.65 10.40
C PHE A 4 -0.46 2.44 9.64
N MET A 5 -1.25 1.75 8.81
CA MET A 5 -2.38 2.35 8.10
C MET A 5 -3.46 2.87 9.07
N ALA A 6 -3.75 2.13 10.15
CA ALA A 6 -4.71 2.56 11.17
C ALA A 6 -4.26 3.83 11.90
N LEU A 7 -2.99 3.90 12.33
CA LEU A 7 -2.42 5.08 12.98
C LEU A 7 -2.39 6.31 12.06
N LEU A 8 -2.12 6.12 10.77
CA LEU A 8 -2.24 7.20 9.78
C LEU A 8 -3.70 7.64 9.61
N LYS A 9 -4.66 6.70 9.61
CA LYS A 9 -6.08 7.01 9.51
C LYS A 9 -6.59 7.82 10.71
N GLU A 10 -6.11 7.55 11.92
CA GLU A 10 -6.39 8.36 13.12
C GLU A 10 -5.91 9.81 12.97
N LYS A 11 -4.85 10.04 12.19
CA LYS A 11 -4.37 11.37 11.80
C LYS A 11 -5.06 11.92 10.55
N GLY A 12 -6.13 11.31 10.06
CA GLY A 12 -6.85 11.75 8.86
C GLY A 12 -6.10 11.51 7.54
N VAL A 13 -5.04 10.69 7.55
CA VAL A 13 -4.29 10.31 6.33
C VAL A 13 -4.81 8.97 5.83
N ASP A 14 -5.59 9.01 4.76
CA ASP A 14 -6.02 7.81 4.07
C ASP A 14 -4.86 7.12 3.34
N THR A 15 -4.90 5.79 3.36
CA THR A 15 -3.91 4.95 2.67
C THR A 15 -4.60 3.84 1.92
N ARG A 16 -3.95 3.34 0.86
CA ARG A 16 -4.46 2.22 0.06
C ARG A 16 -3.46 1.07 0.11
N THR A 17 -3.94 -0.17 0.21
CA THR A 17 -3.07 -1.35 0.11
C THR A 17 -2.40 -1.43 -1.26
N TYR A 18 -1.18 -1.95 -1.30
CA TYR A 18 -0.53 -2.28 -2.56
C TYR A 18 -1.32 -3.36 -3.32
N PHE A 19 -1.06 -3.48 -4.62
CA PHE A 19 -1.76 -4.44 -5.47
C PHE A 19 -1.50 -5.88 -5.03
N TYR A 20 -2.55 -6.69 -5.13
CA TYR A 20 -2.46 -8.14 -4.98
C TYR A 20 -1.74 -8.74 -6.18
N PRO A 21 -0.85 -9.71 -6.01
CA PRO A 21 -0.09 -10.25 -7.13
C PRO A 21 -1.00 -11.11 -8.01
N MET A 22 -0.70 -11.19 -9.31
CA MET A 22 -1.58 -11.88 -10.28
C MET A 22 -1.84 -13.34 -9.92
N HIS A 23 -0.81 -14.04 -9.41
CA HIS A 23 -0.88 -15.46 -9.05
C HIS A 23 -1.78 -15.76 -7.84
N GLU A 24 -2.16 -14.77 -7.04
CA GLU A 24 -3.09 -14.95 -5.91
C GLU A 24 -4.52 -14.47 -6.25
N GLN A 25 -4.77 -14.02 -7.50
CA GLN A 25 -6.10 -13.58 -7.95
C GLN A 25 -6.80 -14.70 -8.74
N PRO A 26 -7.90 -15.30 -8.22
CA PRO A 26 -8.55 -16.45 -8.88
C PRO A 26 -8.98 -16.20 -10.32
N VAL A 27 -9.46 -14.99 -10.63
CA VAL A 27 -9.88 -14.58 -11.98
C VAL A 27 -8.72 -14.58 -12.99
N LEU A 28 -7.47 -14.49 -12.52
CA LEU A 28 -6.27 -14.46 -13.35
C LEU A 28 -5.56 -15.81 -13.42
N ALA A 29 -6.06 -16.86 -12.77
CA ALA A 29 -5.39 -18.16 -12.70
C ALA A 29 -4.98 -18.73 -14.08
N LYS A 30 -5.78 -18.47 -15.12
CA LYS A 30 -5.48 -18.91 -16.50
C LYS A 30 -4.27 -18.23 -17.15
N TYR A 31 -3.79 -17.13 -16.58
CA TYR A 31 -2.61 -16.37 -17.04
C TYR A 31 -1.37 -16.62 -16.18
N VAL A 32 -1.48 -17.48 -15.17
CA VAL A 32 -0.42 -17.74 -14.19
C VAL A 32 0.15 -19.12 -14.48
N GLU A 33 1.48 -19.21 -14.57
CA GLU A 33 2.16 -20.47 -14.82
C GLU A 33 2.00 -21.40 -13.61
N SER A 34 1.44 -22.59 -13.83
CA SER A 34 1.17 -23.55 -12.77
C SER A 34 2.48 -24.09 -12.16
N GLY A 35 2.54 -24.18 -10.84
CA GLY A 35 3.72 -24.68 -10.12
C GLY A 35 4.84 -23.65 -9.94
N THR A 36 4.66 -22.41 -10.41
CA THR A 36 5.63 -21.33 -10.18
C THR A 36 5.32 -20.54 -8.90
N SER A 37 6.37 -19.94 -8.32
CA SER A 37 6.27 -19.11 -7.13
C SER A 37 6.80 -17.71 -7.42
N TYR A 38 6.10 -16.68 -6.92
CA TYR A 38 6.47 -15.27 -7.06
C TYR A 38 6.64 -14.61 -5.68
N PRO A 39 7.64 -15.02 -4.89
CA PRO A 39 7.76 -14.64 -3.48
C PRO A 39 7.94 -13.13 -3.27
N ILE A 40 8.61 -12.44 -4.19
CA ILE A 40 8.82 -10.99 -4.13
C ILE A 40 7.49 -10.25 -4.31
N SER A 41 6.72 -10.60 -5.34
CA SER A 41 5.41 -9.97 -5.60
C SER A 41 4.44 -10.22 -4.45
N LYS A 42 4.44 -11.43 -3.87
CA LYS A 42 3.67 -11.75 -2.67
C LYS A 42 4.08 -10.87 -1.49
N HIS A 43 5.37 -10.83 -1.17
CA HIS A 43 5.90 -10.02 -0.07
C HIS A 43 5.52 -8.54 -0.20
N LEU A 44 5.71 -7.95 -1.40
CA LEU A 44 5.33 -6.55 -1.66
C LEU A 44 3.83 -6.31 -1.46
N SER A 45 2.97 -7.25 -1.85
CA SER A 45 1.53 -7.14 -1.63
C SER A 45 1.10 -7.22 -0.17
N GLU A 46 1.93 -7.78 0.71
CA GLU A 46 1.66 -7.90 2.15
C GLU A 46 2.13 -6.66 2.92
N VAL A 47 3.26 -6.08 2.52
CA VAL A 47 3.91 -4.98 3.26
C VAL A 47 3.64 -3.60 2.64
N GLY A 48 3.46 -3.53 1.31
CA GLY A 48 3.35 -2.27 0.57
C GLY A 48 2.02 -1.55 0.77
N LEU A 49 2.05 -0.23 0.63
CA LEU A 49 0.88 0.66 0.64
C LEU A 49 1.17 1.93 -0.18
N TYR A 50 0.11 2.63 -0.55
CA TYR A 50 0.17 3.96 -1.15
C TYR A 50 -0.24 5.02 -0.12
N LEU A 51 0.55 6.09 -0.06
CA LEU A 51 0.20 7.35 0.60
C LEU A 51 -0.66 8.20 -0.34
N PRO A 52 -1.32 9.27 0.16
CA PRO A 52 -2.02 10.21 -0.71
C PRO A 52 -1.12 10.75 -1.82
N SER A 53 -1.46 10.40 -3.05
CA SER A 53 -0.76 10.79 -4.26
C SER A 53 -1.79 10.98 -5.36
N GLY A 54 -1.89 12.18 -5.93
CA GLY A 54 -2.85 12.49 -6.98
C GLY A 54 -2.69 13.92 -7.48
N LEU A 55 -3.25 14.23 -8.64
CA LEU A 55 -3.04 15.53 -9.30
C LEU A 55 -3.59 16.73 -8.51
N ALA A 56 -4.58 16.50 -7.64
CA ALA A 56 -5.23 17.55 -6.86
C ALA A 56 -4.60 17.76 -5.46
N ILE A 57 -3.59 16.98 -5.07
CA ILE A 57 -2.96 17.13 -3.75
C ILE A 57 -2.12 18.40 -3.72
N THR A 58 -2.27 19.19 -2.66
CA THR A 58 -1.47 20.40 -2.45
C THR A 58 -0.16 20.08 -1.74
N ASN A 59 0.85 20.95 -1.90
CA ASN A 59 2.10 20.84 -1.13
C ASN A 59 1.85 20.82 0.38
N LYS A 60 0.88 21.60 0.89
CA LYS A 60 0.50 21.59 2.31
C LYS A 60 0.00 20.23 2.79
N GLN A 61 -0.78 19.53 1.95
CA GLN A 61 -1.24 18.17 2.26
C GLN A 61 -0.09 17.17 2.20
N ILE A 62 0.83 17.30 1.24
CA ILE A 62 2.05 16.48 1.18
C ILE A 62 2.88 16.67 2.46
N ASP A 63 3.12 17.90 2.87
CA ASP A 63 3.87 18.22 4.09
C ASP A 63 3.19 17.62 5.34
N TYR A 64 1.86 17.70 5.41
CA TYR A 64 1.08 17.08 6.47
C TYR A 64 1.24 15.55 6.48
N VAL A 65 1.14 14.90 5.32
CA VAL A 65 1.35 13.45 5.19
C VAL A 65 2.75 13.06 5.63
N ILE A 66 3.78 13.80 5.22
CA ILE A 66 5.18 13.55 5.64
C ILE A 66 5.31 13.66 7.15
N LYS A 67 4.74 14.69 7.77
CA LYS A 67 4.75 14.88 9.22
C LYS A 67 4.06 13.71 9.94
N ALA A 68 2.85 13.36 9.52
CA ALA A 68 2.08 12.26 10.10
C ALA A 68 2.82 10.92 9.99
N VAL A 69 3.44 10.64 8.84
CA VAL A 69 4.26 9.45 8.63
C VAL A 69 5.44 9.41 9.61
N LYS A 70 6.18 10.51 9.76
CA LYS A 70 7.30 10.58 10.71
C LYS A 70 6.87 10.36 12.16
N GLU A 71 5.74 10.93 12.57
CA GLU A 71 5.19 10.76 13.92
C GLU A 71 4.73 9.33 14.21
N VAL A 72 4.22 8.62 13.21
CA VAL A 72 3.77 7.22 13.36
C VAL A 72 4.95 6.23 13.29
N PHE A 73 6.02 6.59 12.57
CA PHE A 73 7.21 5.76 12.42
C PHE A 73 8.22 5.86 13.59
N SER A 74 8.20 6.98 14.31
CA SER A 74 9.07 7.19 15.48
C SER A 74 8.51 6.46 16.70
#